data_AF-A0A2V8STQ3-F1
#
_entry.id   AF-A0A2V8STQ3-F1
#
_cell.length_a   1.000
_cell.length_b   1.000
_cell.length_c   1.000
_cell.angle_alpha   90.00
_cell.angle_beta   90.00
_cell.angle_gamma   90.00
#
_symmetry.space_group_name_H-M   'P 1'
#
loop_
_entity.id
_entity.type
_entity.pdbx_description
1 polymer ?
#
loop_
_entity_poly.entity_id
_entity_poly.type
_entity_poly.pdbx_seq_one_letter_code
_entity_poly.pdbx_strand_id
1 'polypeptide(L)'
;MEGATAPTPQQAQTTTATPALSKSDEAASATPPATLEEVRGVVAHIYRDAVVVEADRAAPFVVGDFNGDGSEDVAVVVRPGEGKLPEVNGEYANWIVEDPRQVQTPEVRGEVKVFPKRPGPTTVRQGELLLALIHGYRVRGWRDPLASQTYLLKGAAGGEMSARSAEAALKAATDKARLPQLRGDVIVERLAGGDGFIYWTGAKYAWSGPASH
;
A
#
# COMPACT_ATOMS: atom_id res chain seq x y z
N MET A 1 -72.70 -27.43 48.03
CA MET A 1 -72.00 -26.90 46.84
C MET A 1 -71.18 -25.72 47.31
N GLU A 2 -70.01 -26.03 47.89
CA GLU A 2 -68.92 -25.09 48.16
C GLU A 2 -68.50 -24.46 46.81
N GLY A 3 -68.24 -23.16 46.61
CA GLY A 3 -67.85 -22.07 47.49
C GLY A 3 -66.60 -21.45 46.87
N ALA A 4 -66.66 -20.23 46.32
CA ALA A 4 -65.52 -19.29 46.21
C ALA A 4 -65.90 -18.00 45.44
N THR A 5 -65.57 -16.89 46.08
CA THR A 5 -65.68 -15.47 45.71
C THR A 5 -64.39 -14.93 45.07
N ALA A 6 -64.53 -14.12 44.01
CA ALA A 6 -63.70 -12.97 43.56
C ALA A 6 -62.17 -13.20 43.32
N PRO A 7 -61.33 -12.24 42.84
CA PRO A 7 -61.53 -10.95 42.15
C PRO A 7 -60.64 -10.78 40.87
N THR A 8 -60.73 -9.58 40.27
CA THR A 8 -59.78 -8.83 39.42
C THR A 8 -58.37 -9.42 39.14
N PRO A 9 -57.86 -9.40 37.89
CA PRO A 9 -56.46 -9.70 37.65
C PRO A 9 -55.55 -8.58 38.18
N GLN A 10 -54.82 -8.92 39.25
CA GLN A 10 -53.74 -8.15 39.84
C GLN A 10 -52.48 -8.27 38.96
N GLN A 11 -51.85 -7.11 38.70
CA GLN A 11 -50.55 -7.00 38.06
C GLN A 11 -49.51 -7.91 38.75
N ALA A 12 -48.96 -8.86 38.00
CA ALA A 12 -47.68 -9.46 38.33
C ALA A 12 -46.59 -8.61 37.66
N GLN A 13 -45.86 -7.85 38.47
CA GLN A 13 -44.59 -7.24 38.08
C GLN A 13 -43.58 -8.37 37.91
N THR A 14 -43.30 -8.77 36.67
CA THR A 14 -42.06 -9.48 36.35
C THR A 14 -41.04 -8.42 35.99
N THR A 15 -40.07 -8.21 36.87
CA THR A 15 -38.86 -7.42 36.60
C THR A 15 -38.05 -8.11 35.50
N THR A 16 -38.30 -7.78 34.23
CA THR A 16 -37.33 -8.02 33.17
C THR A 16 -36.43 -6.80 33.08
N ALA A 17 -35.23 -6.94 33.65
CA ALA A 17 -34.13 -6.04 33.42
C ALA A 17 -33.97 -5.84 31.91
N THR A 18 -34.05 -4.59 31.47
CA THR A 18 -33.59 -4.14 30.17
C THR A 18 -32.16 -4.64 29.99
N PRO A 19 -31.85 -5.48 28.97
CA PRO A 19 -30.48 -5.59 28.54
C PRO A 19 -30.11 -4.21 28.03
N ALA A 20 -29.26 -3.51 28.80
CA ALA A 20 -28.52 -2.39 28.25
C ALA A 20 -27.93 -2.87 26.92
N LEU A 21 -28.06 -2.05 25.87
CA LEU A 21 -27.24 -2.19 24.66
C LEU A 21 -25.78 -2.17 25.12
N SER A 22 -25.24 -3.34 25.44
CA SER A 22 -23.81 -3.57 25.45
C SER A 22 -23.39 -3.27 24.03
N LYS A 23 -22.66 -2.17 23.87
CA LYS A 23 -21.85 -1.90 22.69
C LYS A 23 -21.23 -3.23 22.31
N SER A 24 -21.68 -3.81 21.22
CA SER A 24 -20.98 -4.91 20.60
C SER A 24 -19.60 -4.35 20.32
N ASP A 25 -18.62 -4.85 21.07
CA ASP A 25 -17.23 -4.67 20.75
C ASP A 25 -17.07 -5.13 19.30
N GLU A 26 -16.99 -4.16 18.39
CA GLU A 26 -16.53 -4.35 17.03
C GLU A 26 -15.04 -4.69 17.15
N ALA A 27 -14.78 -5.95 17.48
CA ALA A 27 -13.48 -6.56 17.38
C ALA A 27 -13.11 -6.51 15.89
N ALA A 28 -12.35 -5.48 15.52
CA ALA A 28 -11.67 -5.40 14.24
C ALA A 28 -11.02 -6.76 13.98
N SER A 29 -11.54 -7.50 13.00
CA SER A 29 -10.93 -8.73 12.54
C SER A 29 -9.58 -8.35 11.95
N ALA A 30 -8.50 -8.56 12.71
CA ALA A 30 -7.16 -8.34 12.22
C ALA A 30 -6.95 -9.26 11.01
N THR A 31 -6.68 -8.66 9.84
CA THR A 31 -6.32 -9.40 8.63
C THR A 31 -5.12 -10.30 8.95
N PRO A 32 -5.13 -11.59 8.55
CA PRO A 32 -3.99 -12.46 8.78
C PRO A 32 -2.73 -11.89 8.12
N PRO A 33 -1.54 -12.09 8.73
CA PRO A 33 -0.28 -11.65 8.15
C PRO A 33 -0.10 -12.18 6.72
N ALA A 34 0.42 -11.32 5.84
CA ALA A 34 0.71 -11.68 4.46
C ALA A 34 1.78 -12.78 4.37
N THR A 35 1.53 -13.77 3.52
CA THR A 35 2.50 -14.84 3.22
C THR A 35 3.14 -14.63 1.85
N LEU A 36 4.36 -15.14 1.65
CA LEU A 36 5.04 -15.09 0.36
C LEU A 36 4.26 -15.83 -0.74
N GLU A 37 3.55 -16.90 -0.40
CA GLU A 37 2.73 -17.65 -1.36
C GLU A 37 1.54 -16.83 -1.85
N GLU A 38 0.81 -16.16 -0.95
CA GLU A 38 -0.27 -15.23 -1.33
C GLU A 38 0.25 -14.14 -2.26
N VAL A 39 1.38 -13.51 -1.90
CA VAL A 39 2.00 -12.44 -2.69
C VAL A 39 2.39 -12.93 -4.08
N ARG A 40 3.00 -14.12 -4.18
CA ARG A 40 3.32 -14.75 -5.48
C ARG A 40 2.06 -14.99 -6.31
N GLY A 41 0.97 -15.45 -5.68
CA GLY A 41 -0.31 -15.66 -6.34
C GLY A 41 -0.88 -14.36 -6.93
N VAL A 42 -0.87 -13.28 -6.16
CA VAL A 42 -1.36 -11.96 -6.63
C VAL A 42 -0.46 -11.39 -7.72
N VAL A 43 0.86 -11.48 -7.58
CA VAL A 43 1.81 -11.04 -8.63
C VAL A 43 1.60 -11.82 -9.93
N ALA A 44 1.49 -13.15 -9.85
CA ALA A 44 1.22 -13.99 -11.01
C ALA A 44 -0.14 -13.68 -11.66
N HIS A 45 -1.15 -13.35 -10.85
CA HIS A 45 -2.42 -12.87 -11.35
C HIS A 45 -2.22 -11.55 -12.12
N ILE A 46 -1.76 -10.49 -11.48
CA ILE A 46 -1.73 -9.15 -12.09
C ILE A 46 -0.78 -9.09 -13.29
N TYR A 47 0.42 -9.66 -13.16
CA TYR A 47 1.48 -9.53 -14.15
C TYR A 47 1.55 -10.69 -15.14
N ARG A 48 0.71 -11.72 -14.98
CA ARG A 48 0.54 -12.83 -15.94
C ARG A 48 1.81 -13.59 -16.34
N ASP A 49 2.87 -13.54 -15.52
CA ASP A 49 4.25 -14.03 -15.74
C ASP A 49 5.29 -13.01 -16.23
N ALA A 50 4.88 -11.78 -16.54
CA ALA A 50 5.80 -10.74 -17.03
C ALA A 50 6.91 -10.41 -16.04
N VAL A 51 6.66 -10.60 -14.74
CA VAL A 51 7.64 -10.48 -13.67
C VAL A 51 7.59 -11.70 -12.75
N VAL A 52 8.71 -11.96 -12.08
CA VAL A 52 8.86 -13.02 -11.08
C VAL A 52 9.32 -12.42 -9.75
N VAL A 53 8.80 -12.95 -8.64
CA VAL A 53 9.13 -12.48 -7.28
C VAL A 53 10.54 -12.91 -6.90
N GLU A 54 11.33 -11.94 -6.42
CA GLU A 54 12.68 -12.17 -5.89
C GLU A 54 12.60 -12.58 -4.43
N ALA A 55 12.43 -13.88 -4.22
CA ALA A 55 12.14 -14.46 -2.92
C ALA A 55 13.36 -14.63 -2.00
N ASP A 56 14.57 -14.68 -2.55
CA ASP A 56 15.81 -14.94 -1.80
C ASP A 56 16.32 -13.73 -1.00
N ARG A 57 15.46 -12.73 -0.80
CA ARG A 57 15.76 -11.51 -0.04
C ARG A 57 15.26 -11.63 1.39
N ALA A 58 15.91 -10.93 2.31
CA ALA A 58 15.47 -10.84 3.71
C ALA A 58 14.05 -10.25 3.84
N ALA A 59 13.71 -9.27 2.99
CA ALA A 59 12.39 -8.67 2.88
C ALA A 59 11.96 -8.69 1.40
N PRO A 60 11.30 -9.75 0.92
CA PRO A 60 10.86 -9.85 -0.47
C PRO A 60 9.63 -8.98 -0.76
N PHE A 61 8.87 -8.61 0.27
CA PHE A 61 7.72 -7.71 0.16
C PHE A 61 7.48 -6.96 1.48
N VAL A 62 6.71 -5.87 1.40
CA VAL A 62 6.17 -5.12 2.54
C VAL A 62 4.71 -4.73 2.25
N VAL A 63 3.91 -4.56 3.31
CA VAL A 63 2.50 -4.17 3.27
C VAL A 63 2.33 -2.86 4.03
N GLY A 64 1.47 -1.98 3.53
CA GLY A 64 1.15 -0.69 4.13
C GLY A 64 0.12 0.06 3.29
N ASP A 65 -0.42 1.17 3.79
CA ASP A 65 -1.32 2.04 3.02
C ASP A 65 -0.48 3.10 2.29
N PHE A 66 0.22 2.70 1.22
CA PHE A 66 1.24 3.54 0.58
C PHE A 66 0.62 4.69 -0.21
N ASN A 67 -0.59 4.51 -0.74
CA ASN A 67 -1.30 5.53 -1.49
C ASN A 67 -2.20 6.43 -0.60
N GLY A 68 -2.46 6.03 0.65
CA GLY A 68 -3.24 6.79 1.63
C GLY A 68 -4.75 6.71 1.45
N ASP A 69 -5.26 5.67 0.78
CA ASP A 69 -6.69 5.49 0.52
C ASP A 69 -7.41 4.64 1.59
N GLY A 70 -6.67 4.14 2.58
CA GLY A 70 -7.17 3.31 3.67
C GLY A 70 -7.28 1.82 3.34
N SER A 71 -6.94 1.41 2.12
CA SER A 71 -6.81 0.01 1.72
C SER A 71 -5.34 -0.42 1.80
N GLU A 72 -5.05 -1.60 2.34
CA GLU A 72 -3.67 -2.08 2.38
C GLU A 72 -3.14 -2.37 0.97
N ASP A 73 -1.99 -1.80 0.64
CA ASP A 73 -1.21 -2.05 -0.57
C ASP A 73 -0.12 -3.09 -0.30
N VAL A 74 0.51 -3.62 -1.36
CA VAL A 74 1.72 -4.46 -1.24
C VAL A 74 2.80 -4.01 -2.20
N ALA A 75 4.02 -3.89 -1.69
CA ALA A 75 5.25 -3.65 -2.46
C ALA A 75 6.09 -4.92 -2.47
N VAL A 76 6.49 -5.38 -3.65
CA VAL A 76 7.15 -6.67 -3.86
C VAL A 76 8.38 -6.48 -4.73
N VAL A 77 9.52 -7.04 -4.32
CA VAL A 77 10.71 -7.04 -5.17
C VAL A 77 10.53 -8.09 -6.26
N VAL A 78 10.66 -7.67 -7.51
CA VAL A 78 10.50 -8.53 -8.68
C VAL A 78 11.60 -8.29 -9.70
N ARG A 79 11.73 -9.19 -10.67
CA ARG A 79 12.50 -8.98 -11.91
C ARG A 79 11.67 -9.38 -13.13
N PRO A 80 12.00 -8.89 -14.33
CA PRO A 80 11.39 -9.38 -15.56
C PRO A 80 11.52 -10.91 -15.70
N GLY A 81 10.43 -11.56 -16.10
CA GLY A 81 10.44 -12.96 -16.51
C GLY A 81 11.37 -13.18 -17.70
N GLU A 82 11.87 -14.41 -17.88
CA GLU A 82 12.73 -14.73 -19.01
C GLU A 82 11.99 -14.55 -20.34
N GLY A 83 12.56 -13.73 -21.23
CA GLY A 83 11.93 -13.41 -22.52
C GLY A 83 10.72 -12.48 -22.45
N LYS A 84 10.37 -11.95 -21.25
CA LYS A 84 9.15 -11.16 -21.02
C LYS A 84 9.32 -9.65 -21.07
N LEU A 85 10.49 -9.17 -21.51
CA LEU A 85 10.75 -7.73 -21.63
C LEU A 85 9.76 -6.97 -22.54
N PRO A 86 9.32 -7.52 -23.69
CA PRO A 86 8.33 -6.84 -24.52
C PRO A 86 7.00 -6.60 -23.79
N GLU A 87 6.57 -7.54 -22.95
CA GLU A 87 5.37 -7.43 -22.13
C GLU A 87 5.56 -6.42 -21.01
N VAL A 88 6.70 -6.47 -20.29
CA VAL A 88 7.03 -5.51 -19.22
C VAL A 88 7.04 -4.08 -19.72
N ASN A 89 7.62 -3.83 -20.90
CA ASN A 89 7.75 -2.51 -21.51
C ASN A 89 6.63 -2.17 -22.51
N GLY A 90 5.60 -3.01 -22.60
CA GLY A 90 4.54 -2.85 -23.59
C GLY A 90 3.72 -1.58 -23.35
N GLU A 91 3.40 -0.84 -24.41
CA GLU A 91 2.57 0.38 -24.35
C GLU A 91 1.17 0.11 -23.75
N TYR A 92 0.65 -1.10 -23.96
CA TYR A 92 -0.66 -1.55 -23.47
C TYR A 92 -0.57 -2.45 -22.24
N ALA A 93 0.55 -2.41 -21.52
CA ALA A 93 0.67 -3.12 -20.26
C ALA A 93 -0.39 -2.63 -19.26
N ASN A 94 -0.92 -3.55 -18.44
CA ASN A 94 -1.90 -3.22 -17.41
C ASN A 94 -1.26 -2.57 -16.16
N TRP A 95 -0.02 -2.12 -16.26
CA TRP A 95 0.77 -1.51 -15.19
C TRP A 95 1.55 -0.31 -15.69
N ILE A 96 1.96 0.54 -14.75
CA ILE A 96 2.71 1.76 -15.03
C ILE A 96 4.19 1.53 -14.71
N VAL A 97 5.08 1.77 -15.67
CA VAL A 97 6.54 1.72 -15.46
C VAL A 97 7.08 3.12 -15.16
N GLU A 98 7.72 3.30 -14.01
CA GLU A 98 8.28 4.59 -13.56
C GLU A 98 9.63 4.42 -12.87
N ASP A 99 10.49 5.45 -12.90
CA ASP A 99 11.65 5.57 -12.01
C ASP A 99 11.34 6.65 -10.95
N PRO A 100 11.14 6.29 -9.68
CA PRO A 100 10.80 7.25 -8.62
C PRO A 100 11.81 8.39 -8.44
N ARG A 101 13.06 8.21 -8.88
CA ARG A 101 14.11 9.24 -8.79
C ARG A 101 14.02 10.25 -9.95
N GLN A 102 13.26 9.94 -10.99
CA GLN A 102 12.96 10.83 -12.11
C GLN A 102 11.62 11.56 -11.94
N VAL A 103 10.83 11.20 -10.92
CA VAL A 103 9.56 11.87 -10.62
C VAL A 103 9.84 13.21 -9.94
N GLN A 104 9.53 14.28 -10.64
CA GLN A 104 9.61 15.64 -10.13
C GLN A 104 8.24 16.06 -9.58
N THR A 105 8.21 16.58 -8.36
CA THR A 105 7.03 17.20 -7.78
C THR A 105 6.95 18.68 -8.18
N PRO A 106 5.75 19.25 -8.35
CA PRO A 106 5.62 20.66 -8.67
C PRO A 106 6.23 21.54 -7.58
N GLU A 107 7.08 22.48 -7.98
CA GLU A 107 7.60 23.50 -7.07
C GLU A 107 6.54 24.59 -6.86
N VAL A 108 6.33 24.97 -5.61
CA VAL A 108 5.53 26.16 -5.26
C VAL A 108 6.49 27.32 -5.08
N ARG A 109 6.43 28.33 -5.96
CA ARG A 109 7.22 29.56 -5.89
C ARG A 109 6.26 30.73 -5.62
N GLY A 110 6.10 31.09 -4.35
CA GLY A 110 5.07 32.04 -3.94
C GLY A 110 3.67 31.46 -4.22
N GLU A 111 2.84 32.18 -4.98
CA GLU A 111 1.50 31.71 -5.40
C GLU A 111 1.52 30.88 -6.70
N VAL A 112 2.67 30.78 -7.38
CA VAL A 112 2.78 30.11 -8.68
C VAL A 112 3.23 28.66 -8.49
N LYS A 113 2.44 27.73 -9.02
CA LYS A 113 2.79 26.30 -9.10
C LYS A 113 3.48 26.02 -10.45
N VAL A 114 4.77 25.71 -10.41
CA VAL A 114 5.55 25.38 -11.61
C VAL A 114 5.53 23.87 -11.80
N PHE A 115 4.99 23.42 -12.92
CA PHE A 115 4.95 21.99 -13.25
C PHE A 115 6.22 21.59 -14.02
N PRO A 116 6.89 20.50 -13.61
CA PRO A 116 8.07 20.00 -14.30
C PRO A 116 7.72 19.45 -15.69
N LYS A 117 8.71 19.42 -16.59
CA LYS A 117 8.56 18.72 -17.87
C LYS A 117 8.31 17.24 -17.61
N ARG A 118 7.39 16.64 -18.36
CA ARG A 118 7.15 15.19 -18.29
C ARG A 118 8.43 14.44 -18.67
N PRO A 119 8.93 13.53 -17.82
CA PRO A 119 10.02 12.64 -18.21
C PRO A 119 9.61 11.80 -19.42
N GLY A 120 10.59 11.36 -20.19
CA GLY A 120 10.36 10.34 -21.22
C GLY A 120 9.92 9.00 -20.62
N PRO A 121 9.45 8.05 -21.44
CA PRO A 121 9.09 6.72 -20.98
C PRO A 121 10.25 6.04 -20.25
N THR A 122 9.95 5.34 -19.16
CA THR A 122 10.93 4.54 -18.43
C THR A 122 10.97 3.15 -19.05
N THR A 123 12.18 2.65 -19.37
CA THR A 123 12.38 1.32 -19.95
C THR A 123 13.13 0.42 -18.98
N VAL A 124 12.58 -0.77 -18.77
CA VAL A 124 13.16 -1.86 -17.96
C VAL A 124 14.09 -2.71 -18.82
N ARG A 125 15.20 -3.15 -18.23
CA ARG A 125 16.13 -4.11 -18.85
C ARG A 125 16.07 -5.48 -18.16
N GLN A 126 16.52 -6.52 -18.87
CA GLN A 126 16.54 -7.87 -18.33
C GLN A 126 17.47 -7.92 -17.12
N GLY A 127 17.04 -8.63 -16.06
CA GLY A 127 17.82 -8.80 -14.84
C GLY A 127 17.81 -7.58 -13.90
N GLU A 128 17.15 -6.48 -14.27
CA GLU A 128 16.94 -5.37 -13.34
C GLU A 128 15.95 -5.75 -12.24
N LEU A 129 16.28 -5.39 -11.01
CA LEU A 129 15.35 -5.43 -9.90
C LEU A 129 14.38 -4.26 -9.99
N LEU A 130 13.11 -4.56 -9.77
CA LEU A 130 12.00 -3.62 -9.75
C LEU A 130 11.26 -3.77 -8.42
N LEU A 131 10.56 -2.71 -8.03
CA LEU A 131 9.56 -2.79 -6.99
C LEU A 131 8.18 -2.78 -7.64
N ALA A 132 7.51 -3.93 -7.64
CA ALA A 132 6.12 -4.04 -8.04
C ALA A 132 5.25 -3.52 -6.90
N LEU A 133 4.40 -2.53 -7.19
CA LEU A 133 3.51 -1.95 -6.20
C LEU A 133 2.07 -2.11 -6.64
N ILE A 134 1.29 -2.82 -5.85
CA ILE A 134 -0.12 -3.14 -6.11
C ILE A 134 -0.96 -2.38 -5.10
N HIS A 135 -1.77 -1.44 -5.59
CA HIS A 135 -2.70 -0.72 -4.72
C HIS A 135 -3.84 -1.64 -4.29
N GLY A 136 -4.23 -1.52 -3.03
CA GLY A 136 -5.35 -2.24 -2.48
C GLY A 136 -6.69 -1.76 -3.01
N TYR A 137 -7.73 -2.54 -2.72
CA TYR A 137 -9.10 -2.14 -3.02
C TYR A 137 -10.02 -2.44 -1.83
N ARG A 138 -10.49 -1.36 -1.20
CA ARG A 138 -11.40 -1.40 -0.04
C ARG A 138 -10.81 -2.25 1.08
N VAL A 139 -11.69 -2.81 1.92
CA VAL A 139 -11.35 -3.60 3.11
C VAL A 139 -10.50 -4.84 2.84
N ARG A 140 -10.45 -5.35 1.60
CA ARG A 140 -9.62 -6.52 1.25
C ARG A 140 -8.22 -6.14 0.77
N GLY A 141 -7.94 -4.84 0.58
CA GLY A 141 -6.63 -4.36 0.17
C GLY A 141 -6.14 -5.04 -1.11
N TRP A 142 -4.84 -5.28 -1.17
CA TRP A 142 -4.15 -5.91 -2.30
C TRP A 142 -4.58 -7.36 -2.57
N ARG A 143 -5.30 -7.99 -1.63
CA ARG A 143 -5.87 -9.34 -1.81
C ARG A 143 -7.17 -9.34 -2.59
N ASP A 144 -7.77 -8.17 -2.83
CA ASP A 144 -8.99 -8.09 -3.64
C ASP A 144 -8.66 -8.35 -5.12
N PRO A 145 -9.35 -9.26 -5.82
CA PRO A 145 -9.17 -9.47 -7.26
C PRO A 145 -9.46 -8.23 -8.13
N LEU A 146 -10.11 -7.20 -7.59
CA LEU A 146 -10.32 -5.91 -8.27
C LEU A 146 -9.16 -4.92 -8.06
N ALA A 147 -8.20 -5.23 -7.18
CA ALA A 147 -6.95 -4.49 -7.02
C ALA A 147 -6.14 -4.56 -8.34
N SER A 148 -6.23 -3.48 -9.12
CA SER A 148 -5.72 -3.45 -10.50
C SER A 148 -4.82 -2.26 -10.79
N GLN A 149 -4.83 -1.22 -9.95
CA GLN A 149 -3.89 -0.12 -10.10
C GLN A 149 -2.52 -0.57 -9.60
N THR A 150 -1.56 -0.69 -10.52
CA THR A 150 -0.27 -1.30 -10.22
C THR A 150 0.88 -0.65 -10.97
N TYR A 151 2.07 -0.68 -10.35
CA TYR A 151 3.29 -0.03 -10.85
C TYR A 151 4.47 -0.98 -10.84
N LEU A 152 5.39 -0.79 -11.78
CA LEU A 152 6.74 -1.36 -11.77
C LEU A 152 7.75 -0.22 -11.63
N LEU A 153 8.29 -0.07 -10.42
CA LEU A 153 9.22 1.00 -10.08
C LEU A 153 10.66 0.57 -10.34
N LYS A 154 11.28 1.18 -11.35
CA LYS A 154 12.68 0.97 -11.73
C LYS A 154 13.62 1.62 -10.72
N GLY A 155 14.67 0.90 -10.34
CA GLY A 155 15.71 1.43 -9.44
C GLY A 155 15.23 1.70 -8.03
N ALA A 156 14.09 1.10 -7.65
CA ALA A 156 13.41 1.29 -6.37
C ALA A 156 13.58 0.09 -5.42
N ALA A 157 14.12 -1.04 -5.91
CA ALA A 157 14.43 -2.21 -5.09
C ALA A 157 15.89 -2.16 -4.69
N GLY A 158 16.16 -1.65 -3.48
CA GLY A 158 17.50 -1.48 -2.92
C GLY A 158 17.78 -2.53 -1.87
N GLY A 159 17.97 -2.12 -0.62
CA GLY A 159 18.16 -2.98 0.53
C GLY A 159 17.48 -2.42 1.78
N GLU A 160 17.29 -3.26 2.79
CA GLU A 160 16.65 -2.87 4.06
C GLU A 160 15.20 -2.35 3.89
N MET A 161 14.50 -2.86 2.87
CA MET A 161 13.13 -2.49 2.57
C MET A 161 12.21 -2.69 3.78
N SER A 162 11.52 -1.63 4.19
CA SER A 162 10.52 -1.67 5.26
C SER A 162 9.37 -0.69 5.03
N ALA A 163 8.16 -1.04 5.44
CA ALA A 163 7.05 -0.10 5.48
C ALA A 163 7.14 0.74 6.76
N ARG A 164 6.81 2.03 6.65
CA ARG A 164 6.74 2.95 7.78
C ARG A 164 5.56 3.89 7.62
N SER A 165 4.81 4.10 8.70
CA SER A 165 3.70 5.05 8.63
C SER A 165 4.17 6.47 8.35
N ALA A 166 3.31 7.28 7.71
CA ALA A 166 3.58 8.69 7.47
C ALA A 166 3.99 9.41 8.76
N GLU A 167 3.26 9.17 9.86
CA GLU A 167 3.55 9.77 11.16
C GLU A 167 4.94 9.36 11.68
N ALA A 168 5.29 8.07 11.60
CA ALA A 168 6.60 7.59 12.04
C ALA A 168 7.74 8.15 11.15
N ALA A 169 7.52 8.27 9.85
CA ALA A 169 8.48 8.90 8.94
C ALA A 169 8.71 10.38 9.28
N LEU A 170 7.65 11.14 9.55
CA LEU A 170 7.73 12.55 9.97
C LEU A 170 8.41 12.71 11.33
N LYS A 171 8.20 11.78 12.26
CA LYS A 171 8.86 11.78 13.58
C LYS A 171 10.36 11.48 13.48
N ALA A 172 10.75 10.55 12.62
CA ALA A 172 12.13 10.12 12.45
C ALA A 172 13.02 11.12 11.67
N ALA A 173 12.40 12.03 10.91
CA ALA A 173 13.12 12.96 10.06
C ALA A 173 13.84 14.07 10.84
N THR A 174 15.12 14.26 10.54
CA THR A 174 15.97 15.29 11.16
C THR A 174 15.65 16.70 10.63
N ASP A 175 15.27 16.82 9.35
CA ASP A 175 14.89 18.09 8.72
C ASP A 175 13.48 18.01 8.14
N LYS A 176 12.49 18.36 8.98
CA LYS A 176 11.07 18.31 8.62
C LYS A 176 10.69 19.31 7.53
N ALA A 177 11.44 20.40 7.36
CA ALA A 177 11.14 21.42 6.37
C ALA A 177 11.41 20.94 4.93
N ARG A 178 12.28 19.93 4.79
CA ARG A 178 12.62 19.33 3.49
C ARG A 178 11.80 18.09 3.15
N LEU A 179 10.93 17.63 4.06
CA LEU A 179 10.11 16.46 3.79
C LEU A 179 8.98 16.79 2.80
N PRO A 180 8.69 15.88 1.87
CA PRO A 180 7.50 16.00 1.06
C PRO A 180 6.24 15.86 1.92
N GLN A 181 5.13 16.37 1.40
CA GLN A 181 3.82 16.05 1.97
C GLN A 181 3.54 14.56 1.76
N LEU A 182 3.43 13.81 2.85
CA LEU A 182 3.10 12.39 2.84
C LEU A 182 1.58 12.23 2.84
N ARG A 183 1.06 11.38 1.96
CA ARG A 183 -0.37 11.05 1.86
C ARG A 183 -0.71 9.68 2.43
N GLY A 184 0.24 8.76 2.39
CA GLY A 184 0.16 7.43 2.96
C GLY A 184 1.49 7.04 3.59
N ASP A 185 1.58 5.76 3.94
CA ASP A 185 2.79 5.11 4.39
C ASP A 185 3.91 5.24 3.34
N VAL A 186 5.14 5.11 3.81
CA VAL A 186 6.34 5.17 2.97
C VAL A 186 7.06 3.84 2.96
N ILE A 187 7.72 3.55 1.85
CA ILE A 187 8.60 2.39 1.71
C ILE A 187 10.02 2.90 1.94
N VAL A 188 10.54 2.64 3.12
CA VAL A 188 11.93 2.95 3.47
C VAL A 188 12.85 1.98 2.75
N GLU A 189 13.89 2.52 2.15
CA GLU A 189 14.81 1.79 1.28
C GLU A 189 16.21 2.40 1.37
N ARG A 190 17.22 1.60 1.02
CA ARG A 190 18.60 2.05 0.79
C ARG A 190 18.93 1.89 -0.68
N LEU A 191 18.87 2.99 -1.43
CA LEU A 191 19.13 3.03 -2.87
C LEU A 191 20.52 3.59 -3.14
N ALA A 192 21.35 2.86 -3.91
CA ALA A 192 22.71 3.28 -4.28
C ALA A 192 23.58 3.78 -3.10
N GLY A 193 23.41 3.17 -1.92
CA GLY A 193 24.13 3.53 -0.69
C GLY A 193 23.55 4.71 0.10
N GLY A 194 22.48 5.34 -0.37
CA GLY A 194 21.76 6.40 0.33
C GLY A 194 20.47 5.91 0.97
N ASP A 195 20.26 6.27 2.23
CA ASP A 195 18.99 6.03 2.94
C ASP A 195 17.92 7.03 2.49
N GLY A 196 16.70 6.55 2.34
CA GLY A 196 15.56 7.39 2.01
C GLY A 196 14.27 6.59 2.01
N PHE A 197 13.27 7.11 1.33
CA PHE A 197 12.00 6.42 1.20
C PHE A 197 11.27 6.78 -0.11
N ILE A 198 10.47 5.84 -0.57
CA ILE A 198 9.54 6.00 -1.67
C ILE A 198 8.19 6.41 -1.08
N TYR A 199 7.54 7.41 -1.69
CA TYR A 199 6.26 7.94 -1.21
C TYR A 199 5.32 8.28 -2.37
N TRP A 200 4.02 8.28 -2.08
CA TRP A 200 2.97 8.67 -3.02
C TRP A 200 2.80 10.18 -3.09
N THR A 201 2.90 10.76 -4.28
CA THR A 201 2.73 12.21 -4.51
C THR A 201 1.26 12.63 -4.67
N GLY A 202 0.32 11.69 -4.62
CA GLY A 202 -1.06 11.88 -5.08
C GLY A 202 -1.30 11.49 -6.55
N ALA A 203 -0.26 11.10 -7.28
CA ALA A 203 -0.36 10.67 -8.67
C ALA A 203 0.76 9.72 -9.13
N LYS A 204 1.94 9.79 -8.52
CA LYS A 204 3.12 8.98 -8.86
C LYS A 204 3.85 8.56 -7.59
N TYR A 205 4.77 7.61 -7.71
CA TYR A 205 5.73 7.30 -6.66
C TYR A 205 7.04 8.06 -6.88
N ALA A 206 7.49 8.77 -5.85
CA ALA A 206 8.73 9.54 -5.88
C ALA A 206 9.69 9.09 -4.80
N TRP A 207 10.98 9.30 -5.03
CA TRP A 207 12.04 9.07 -4.06
C TRP A 207 12.30 10.35 -3.24
N SER A 208 12.41 10.20 -1.93
CA SER A 208 12.92 11.21 -1.01
C SER A 208 14.17 10.66 -0.31
N GLY A 209 15.33 11.15 -0.73
CA GLY A 209 16.62 10.77 -0.19
C GLY A 209 17.74 11.49 -0.95
N PRO A 210 19.02 11.18 -0.68
CA PRO A 210 20.13 11.71 -1.44
C PRO A 210 19.92 11.45 -2.94
N ALA A 211 20.25 12.44 -3.77
CA ALA A 211 20.38 12.20 -5.20
C ALA A 211 21.51 11.19 -5.43
N SER A 212 21.32 10.24 -6.35
CA SER A 212 22.41 9.38 -6.79
C SER A 212 23.49 10.29 -7.40
N HIS A 213 24.70 10.27 -6.81
CA HIS A 213 25.88 10.97 -7.31
C HIS A 213 26.34 10.40 -8.67
#